data_AF-A0A0X3SG61-F1
#
_entry.id   AF-A0A0X3SG61-F1
#
_cell.length_a   1.000
_cell.length_b   1.000
_cell.length_c   1.000
_cell.angle_alpha   90.00
_cell.angle_beta   90.00
_cell.angle_gamma   90.00
#
_symmetry.space_group_name_H-M   'P 1'
#
loop_
_entity.id
_entity.type
_entity.pdbx_description
1 polymer ?
#
loop_
_entity_poly.entity_id
_entity_poly.type
_entity_poly.pdbx_seq_one_letter_code
_entity_poly.pdbx_strand_id
1 'polypeptide(L)'
;MALLSGNRAEAWCAGVAAQAFGLTVTWLHPLAPAEDHAHQLNDAGADVLLVDVRRFAECGGALAAHVGGLRVVFTVGPADYGTDLLREAEHVGPSMARDVATPEGIASLSLAPPLIYALLDDPALRTADLASLELLLYGASAITPDRLAEGLDRIGGVFSQFYGQTECYPISLLRRTEHDPERPELLTSAGQPVTASTVAILDDEGNEVSTGNTGEICVRSPLAMNGYHRRPGLTEEVFAHGWLHTGDIGRVDDRGYVFIVDRKKDMIIRNGVNVFSRGVENALSEHPAVSQAAVFGTPDAVTGEAVNSSHRQFSCSISLGRTTHGPWPSIFERFSGTAESIVAQSGRHLITCPGGGTQAVPPVGPTTNRLPSTASPLVSPTFEPLARRWTGRPGQSPGRDLAVGEDRGRARCRRNHSTGRLSTER
;
A
#
# COMPACT_ATOMS: atom_id res chain seq x y z
N MET A 1 -11.67 -21.27 11.13
CA MET A 1 -11.88 -20.56 12.41
C MET A 1 -11.92 -19.08 12.14
N ALA A 2 -12.98 -18.40 12.59
CA ALA A 2 -13.12 -16.97 12.51
C ALA A 2 -12.84 -16.32 13.87
N LEU A 3 -12.28 -15.11 13.87
CA LEU A 3 -11.95 -14.37 15.09
C LEU A 3 -12.54 -12.96 15.03
N LEU A 4 -13.40 -12.63 16.00
CA LEU A 4 -13.90 -11.29 16.26
C LEU A 4 -13.24 -10.77 17.55
N SER A 5 -12.17 -9.99 17.41
CA SER A 5 -11.36 -9.55 18.54
C SER A 5 -10.84 -8.12 18.37
N GLY A 6 -10.58 -7.44 19.49
CA GLY A 6 -9.70 -6.28 19.50
C GLY A 6 -8.23 -6.69 19.35
N ASN A 7 -7.32 -5.72 19.47
CA ASN A 7 -5.87 -5.97 19.49
C ASN A 7 -5.46 -6.60 20.83
N ARG A 8 -5.69 -7.91 20.96
CA ARG A 8 -5.39 -8.71 22.15
C ARG A 8 -4.38 -9.79 21.83
N ALA A 9 -3.39 -9.95 22.71
CA ALA A 9 -2.37 -10.98 22.58
C ALA A 9 -2.99 -12.39 22.60
N GLU A 10 -4.05 -12.59 23.41
CA GLU A 10 -4.68 -13.90 23.56
C GLU A 10 -5.42 -14.34 22.29
N ALA A 11 -6.08 -13.41 21.59
CA ALA A 11 -6.71 -13.69 20.31
C ALA A 11 -5.67 -13.98 19.22
N TRP A 12 -4.53 -13.27 19.24
CA TRP A 12 -3.40 -13.56 18.36
C TRP A 12 -2.85 -14.97 18.61
N CYS A 13 -2.60 -15.33 19.88
CA CYS A 13 -2.14 -16.67 20.26
C CYS A 13 -3.14 -17.75 19.82
N ALA A 14 -4.45 -17.51 19.97
CA ALA A 14 -5.48 -18.45 19.52
C ALA A 14 -5.47 -18.63 18.00
N GLY A 15 -5.28 -17.56 17.23
CA GLY A 15 -5.12 -17.62 15.77
C GLY A 15 -3.89 -18.44 15.35
N VAL A 16 -2.74 -18.20 16.00
CA VAL A 16 -1.50 -18.97 15.75
C VAL A 16 -1.70 -20.45 16.10
N ALA A 17 -2.32 -20.75 17.23
CA ALA A 17 -2.63 -22.12 17.63
C ALA A 17 -3.55 -22.81 16.61
N ALA A 18 -4.59 -22.12 16.14
CA ALA A 18 -5.50 -22.64 15.12
C ALA A 18 -4.75 -23.01 13.84
N GLN A 19 -3.87 -22.13 13.36
CA GLN A 19 -3.03 -22.41 12.20
C GLN A 19 -2.08 -23.58 12.43
N ALA A 20 -1.48 -23.71 13.63
CA ALA A 20 -0.63 -24.84 13.99
C ALA A 20 -1.38 -26.19 14.00
N PHE A 21 -2.68 -26.17 14.29
CA PHE A 21 -3.57 -27.33 14.16
C PHE A 21 -4.09 -27.57 12.72
N GLY A 22 -3.64 -26.78 11.74
CA GLY A 22 -4.03 -26.91 10.34
C GLY A 22 -5.38 -26.25 10.01
N LEU A 23 -5.92 -25.40 10.89
CA LEU A 23 -7.13 -24.64 10.59
C LEU A 23 -6.80 -23.40 9.75
N THR A 24 -7.68 -23.09 8.80
CA THR A 24 -7.69 -21.78 8.15
C THR A 24 -8.29 -20.74 9.10
N VAL A 25 -7.67 -19.56 9.13
CA VAL A 25 -8.07 -18.46 10.00
C VAL A 25 -8.62 -17.30 9.17
N THR A 26 -9.77 -16.76 9.60
CA THR A 26 -10.41 -15.56 9.04
C THR A 26 -10.58 -14.53 10.14
N TRP A 27 -10.03 -13.34 9.95
CA TRP A 27 -10.19 -12.24 10.90
C TRP A 27 -11.39 -11.38 10.51
N LEU A 28 -12.35 -11.22 11.42
CA LEU A 28 -13.52 -10.39 11.21
C LEU A 28 -13.19 -8.93 11.52
N HIS A 29 -13.58 -8.01 10.64
CA HIS A 29 -13.27 -6.60 10.82
C HIS A 29 -13.98 -6.03 12.07
N PRO A 30 -13.26 -5.46 13.06
CA PRO A 30 -13.85 -5.03 14.34
C PRO A 30 -14.91 -3.93 14.24
N LEU A 31 -14.93 -3.17 13.15
CA LEU A 31 -15.90 -2.09 12.90
C LEU A 31 -17.00 -2.49 11.93
N ALA A 32 -16.98 -3.71 11.39
CA ALA A 32 -18.04 -4.15 10.50
C ALA A 32 -19.34 -4.43 11.31
N PRO A 33 -20.51 -4.17 10.72
CA PRO A 33 -21.80 -4.56 11.29
C PRO A 33 -21.92 -6.07 11.52
N ALA A 34 -22.81 -6.47 12.44
CA ALA A 34 -23.06 -7.88 12.75
C ALA A 34 -23.58 -8.68 11.54
N GLU A 35 -24.33 -8.05 10.63
CA GLU A 35 -24.80 -8.70 9.41
C GLU A 35 -23.65 -9.07 8.47
N ASP A 36 -22.65 -8.19 8.35
CA ASP A 36 -21.44 -8.43 7.56
C ASP A 36 -20.60 -9.54 8.17
N HIS A 37 -20.49 -9.58 9.50
CA HIS A 37 -19.85 -10.70 10.21
C HIS A 37 -20.58 -12.01 9.92
N ALA A 38 -21.91 -12.04 10.04
CA ALA A 38 -22.70 -13.23 9.74
C ALA A 38 -22.53 -13.68 8.27
N HIS A 39 -22.53 -12.74 7.34
CA HIS A 39 -22.26 -13.02 5.93
C HIS A 39 -20.87 -13.64 5.72
N GLN A 40 -19.83 -13.03 6.28
CA GLN A 40 -18.45 -13.54 6.18
C GLN A 40 -18.30 -14.93 6.80
N LEU A 41 -18.93 -15.19 7.95
CA LEU A 41 -18.90 -16.51 8.59
C LEU A 41 -19.52 -17.59 7.70
N ASN A 42 -20.66 -17.29 7.08
CA ASN A 42 -21.34 -18.22 6.18
C ASN A 42 -20.57 -18.42 4.87
N ASP A 43 -20.07 -17.34 4.26
CA ASP A 43 -19.30 -17.42 3.02
C ASP A 43 -18.00 -18.21 3.21
N ALA A 44 -17.25 -17.92 4.29
CA ALA A 44 -16.05 -18.66 4.65
C ALA A 44 -16.32 -20.11 5.08
N GLY A 45 -17.57 -20.46 5.39
CA GLY A 45 -17.92 -21.77 5.97
C GLY A 45 -17.25 -21.99 7.32
N ALA A 46 -17.26 -20.98 8.19
CA ALA A 46 -16.60 -21.05 9.48
C ALA A 46 -17.33 -22.02 10.43
N ASP A 47 -16.65 -23.08 10.88
CA ASP A 47 -17.15 -24.00 11.91
C ASP A 47 -16.85 -23.53 13.35
N VAL A 48 -15.88 -22.63 13.50
CA VAL A 48 -15.34 -22.19 14.80
C VAL A 48 -15.31 -20.67 14.83
N LEU A 49 -15.87 -20.07 15.88
CA LEU A 49 -15.80 -18.63 16.15
C LEU A 49 -15.09 -18.38 17.49
N LEU A 50 -14.15 -17.42 17.50
CA LEU A 50 -13.59 -16.87 18.73
C LEU A 50 -14.02 -15.42 18.91
N VAL A 51 -14.51 -15.09 20.10
CA VAL A 51 -15.01 -13.74 20.44
C VAL A 51 -14.23 -13.15 21.61
N ASP A 52 -13.70 -11.93 21.43
CA ASP A 52 -13.26 -11.10 22.55
C ASP A 52 -14.46 -10.44 23.24
N VAL A 53 -14.90 -11.05 24.33
CA VAL A 53 -16.13 -10.66 25.04
C VAL A 53 -16.02 -9.24 25.60
N ARG A 54 -14.81 -8.77 25.93
CA ARG A 54 -14.60 -7.43 26.48
C ARG A 54 -15.15 -6.34 25.57
N ARG A 55 -15.09 -6.54 24.25
CA ARG A 55 -15.53 -5.55 23.26
C ARG A 55 -16.75 -6.01 22.45
N PHE A 56 -16.92 -7.31 22.27
CA PHE A 56 -17.89 -7.88 21.34
C PHE A 56 -18.87 -8.84 22.00
N ALA A 57 -19.15 -8.71 23.30
CA ALA A 57 -20.05 -9.60 24.03
C ALA A 57 -21.41 -9.80 23.33
N GLU A 58 -22.11 -8.69 23.05
CA GLU A 58 -23.45 -8.71 22.44
C GLU A 58 -23.43 -9.21 21.00
N CYS A 59 -22.52 -8.67 20.17
CA CYS A 59 -22.36 -9.09 18.78
C CYS A 59 -21.99 -10.58 18.69
N GLY A 60 -21.03 -11.04 19.49
CA GLY A 60 -20.61 -12.43 19.54
C GLY A 60 -21.72 -13.37 19.98
N GLY A 61 -22.52 -13.00 20.98
CA GLY A 61 -23.69 -13.77 21.40
C GLY A 61 -24.75 -13.85 20.30
N ALA A 62 -25.01 -12.73 19.59
CA ALA A 62 -25.91 -12.71 18.45
C ALA A 62 -25.41 -13.62 17.32
N LEU A 63 -24.12 -13.58 16.97
CA LEU A 63 -23.54 -14.46 15.95
C LEU A 63 -23.61 -15.93 16.35
N ALA A 64 -23.27 -16.25 17.60
CA ALA A 64 -23.34 -17.62 18.13
C ALA A 64 -24.77 -18.19 18.08
N ALA A 65 -25.79 -17.35 18.30
CA ALA A 65 -27.19 -17.78 18.27
C ALA A 65 -27.77 -17.91 16.84
N HIS A 66 -27.32 -17.09 15.89
CA HIS A 66 -27.97 -16.96 14.58
C HIS A 66 -27.19 -17.57 13.41
N VAL A 67 -25.88 -17.79 13.55
CA VAL A 67 -25.06 -18.39 12.48
C VAL A 67 -25.02 -19.91 12.67
N GLY A 68 -25.94 -20.61 12.00
CA GLY A 68 -26.12 -22.06 12.15
C GLY A 68 -24.93 -22.93 11.71
N GLY A 69 -23.96 -22.40 10.96
CA GLY A 69 -22.74 -23.11 10.56
C GLY A 69 -21.72 -23.28 11.69
N LEU A 70 -21.85 -22.52 12.78
CA LEU A 70 -20.92 -22.58 13.91
C LEU A 70 -21.13 -23.84 14.73
N ARG A 71 -20.08 -24.62 14.91
CA ARG A 71 -20.05 -25.85 15.72
C ARG A 71 -19.41 -25.63 17.08
N VAL A 72 -18.44 -24.73 17.16
CA VAL A 72 -17.70 -24.41 18.38
C VAL A 72 -17.57 -22.90 18.50
N VAL A 73 -17.90 -22.37 19.69
CA VAL A 73 -17.68 -20.97 20.03
C VAL A 73 -16.72 -20.91 21.21
N PHE A 74 -15.61 -20.23 21.01
CA PHE A 74 -14.64 -19.88 22.03
C PHE A 74 -14.79 -18.41 22.41
N THR A 75 -14.52 -18.10 23.67
CA THR A 75 -14.49 -16.73 24.15
C THR A 75 -13.17 -16.42 24.83
N VAL A 76 -12.76 -15.15 24.74
CA VAL A 76 -11.66 -14.61 25.54
C VAL A 76 -12.30 -13.78 26.66
N GLY A 77 -12.60 -14.46 27.77
CA GLY A 77 -13.37 -13.93 28.88
C GLY A 77 -14.74 -14.61 29.04
N PRO A 78 -15.43 -14.35 30.16
CA PRO A 78 -16.62 -15.09 30.57
C PRO A 78 -17.84 -14.73 29.72
N ALA A 79 -18.52 -15.74 29.19
CA ALA A 79 -19.79 -15.64 28.47
C ALA A 79 -20.61 -16.92 28.64
N ASP A 80 -21.92 -16.85 28.38
CA ASP A 80 -22.86 -17.98 28.46
C ASP A 80 -23.04 -18.75 27.14
N TYR A 81 -22.47 -18.24 26.04
CA TYR A 81 -22.62 -18.79 24.68
C TYR A 81 -21.36 -19.48 24.12
N GLY A 82 -20.29 -19.62 24.91
CA GLY A 82 -19.04 -20.21 24.44
C GLY A 82 -18.11 -20.67 25.57
N THR A 83 -17.04 -21.38 25.19
CA THR A 83 -16.01 -21.85 26.13
C THR A 83 -14.98 -20.75 26.37
N ASP A 84 -14.82 -20.32 27.62
CA ASP A 84 -13.84 -19.30 28.01
C ASP A 84 -12.41 -19.87 28.00
N LEU A 85 -11.66 -19.52 26.96
CA LEU A 85 -10.29 -19.98 26.79
C LEU A 85 -9.33 -19.47 27.87
N LEU A 86 -9.61 -18.32 28.48
CA LEU A 86 -8.75 -17.82 29.56
C LEU A 86 -8.87 -18.70 30.80
N ARG A 87 -10.10 -19.07 31.15
CA ARG A 87 -10.39 -20.01 32.23
C ARG A 87 -9.80 -21.39 31.95
N GLU A 88 -9.91 -21.88 30.73
CA GLU A 88 -9.30 -23.17 30.37
C GLU A 88 -7.78 -23.13 30.46
N ALA A 89 -7.15 -22.01 30.08
CA ALA A 89 -5.70 -21.86 30.13
C ALA A 89 -5.16 -21.88 31.58
N GLU A 90 -5.92 -21.41 32.57
CA GLU A 90 -5.54 -21.48 33.99
C GLU A 90 -5.25 -22.91 34.46
N HIS A 91 -5.93 -23.91 33.90
CA HIS A 91 -5.71 -25.32 34.24
C HIS A 91 -4.40 -25.89 33.67
N VAL A 92 -3.82 -25.25 32.65
CA VAL A 92 -2.61 -25.71 31.95
C VAL A 92 -1.35 -25.07 32.52
N GLY A 93 -1.46 -23.88 33.13
CA GLY A 93 -0.38 -23.17 33.80
C GLY A 93 -0.47 -21.65 33.64
N PRO A 94 0.44 -20.87 34.23
CA PRO A 94 0.44 -19.42 34.09
C PRO A 94 0.73 -19.03 32.62
N SER A 95 -0.31 -18.61 31.90
CA SER A 95 -0.27 -18.35 30.45
C SER A 95 -0.73 -16.93 30.10
N MET A 96 -0.34 -15.93 30.90
CA MET A 96 -0.62 -14.54 30.57
C MET A 96 0.53 -13.93 29.79
N ALA A 97 0.21 -13.24 28.70
CA ALA A 97 1.14 -12.37 28.01
C ALA A 97 1.67 -11.32 29.00
N ARG A 98 2.99 -11.16 29.05
CA ARG A 98 3.65 -10.13 29.85
C ARG A 98 4.23 -9.11 28.89
N ASP A 99 3.89 -7.84 29.12
CA ASP A 99 4.62 -6.76 28.49
C ASP A 99 6.01 -6.68 29.11
N VAL A 100 7.02 -6.87 28.28
CA VAL A 100 8.44 -6.79 28.65
C VAL A 100 9.10 -5.57 28.00
N ALA A 101 8.33 -4.72 27.33
CA ALA A 101 8.83 -3.49 26.75
C ALA A 101 9.31 -2.54 27.86
N THR A 102 10.41 -1.85 27.59
CA THR A 102 10.91 -0.74 28.40
C THR A 102 10.93 0.52 27.52
N PRO A 103 10.96 1.73 28.11
CA PRO A 103 11.08 2.96 27.33
C PRO A 103 12.28 3.00 26.37
N GLU A 104 13.34 2.27 26.70
CA GLU A 104 14.57 2.14 25.90
C GLU A 104 14.51 1.01 24.87
N GLY A 105 13.41 0.25 24.84
CA GLY A 105 13.20 -0.83 23.88
C GLY A 105 13.04 -0.31 22.46
N ILE A 106 13.60 -1.02 21.48
CA ILE A 106 13.47 -0.67 20.07
C ILE A 106 11.99 -0.67 19.67
N ALA A 107 11.54 0.45 19.10
CA ALA A 107 10.20 0.61 18.59
C ALA A 107 10.19 0.52 17.05
N SER A 108 9.24 -0.26 16.53
CA SER A 108 8.86 -0.24 15.12
C SER A 108 7.36 -0.05 15.02
N LEU A 109 6.95 0.93 14.22
CA LEU A 109 5.55 1.27 13.98
C LEU A 109 5.18 0.94 12.54
N SER A 110 3.95 0.47 12.33
CA SER A 110 3.36 0.32 11.01
C SER A 110 2.09 1.16 10.95
N LEU A 111 2.09 2.22 10.13
CA LEU A 111 1.02 3.21 10.08
C LEU A 111 0.56 3.45 8.64
N ALA A 112 -0.74 3.67 8.45
CA ALA A 112 -1.23 4.25 7.20
C ALA A 112 -0.93 5.77 7.18
N PRO A 113 -0.70 6.39 6.01
CA PRO A 113 -0.43 7.82 5.89
C PRO A 113 -1.38 8.75 6.66
N PRO A 114 -2.71 8.53 6.75
CA PRO A 114 -3.59 9.37 7.56
C PRO A 114 -3.24 9.39 9.06
N LEU A 115 -2.72 8.29 9.61
CA LEU A 115 -2.25 8.24 11.00
C LEU A 115 -0.90 8.94 11.18
N ILE A 116 -0.05 8.92 10.15
CA ILE A 116 1.19 9.71 10.13
C ILE A 116 0.82 11.19 10.14
N TYR A 117 -0.19 11.60 9.37
CA TYR A 117 -0.63 13.00 9.37
C TYR A 117 -1.16 13.42 10.74
N ALA A 118 -2.01 12.59 11.36
CA ALA A 118 -2.48 12.84 12.71
C ALA A 118 -1.31 12.96 13.72
N LEU A 119 -0.28 12.11 13.59
CA LEU A 119 0.93 12.17 14.42
C LEU A 119 1.70 13.48 14.20
N LEU A 120 1.87 13.91 12.96
CA LEU A 120 2.54 15.17 12.63
C LEU A 120 1.76 16.38 13.17
N ASP A 121 0.43 16.34 13.12
CA ASP A 121 -0.42 17.44 13.59
C ASP A 121 -0.56 17.48 15.12
N ASP A 122 -0.20 16.40 15.82
CA ASP A 122 -0.26 16.34 17.28
C ASP A 122 0.83 17.22 17.93
N PRO A 123 0.45 18.20 18.78
CA PRO A 123 1.41 19.02 19.51
C PRO A 123 2.40 18.23 20.37
N ALA A 124 2.02 17.05 20.86
CA ALA A 124 2.86 16.20 21.70
C ALA A 124 4.12 15.70 20.97
N LEU A 125 4.08 15.62 19.63
CA LEU A 125 5.23 15.22 18.83
C LEU A 125 6.43 16.16 19.04
N ARG A 126 6.19 17.44 19.33
CA ARG A 126 7.26 18.44 19.56
C ARG A 126 8.16 18.13 20.76
N THR A 127 7.64 17.39 21.73
CA THR A 127 8.32 17.05 22.98
C THR A 127 8.56 15.56 23.14
N ALA A 128 8.20 14.75 22.13
CA ALA A 128 8.34 13.31 22.18
C ALA A 128 9.82 12.90 22.10
N ASP A 129 10.22 11.95 22.95
CA ASP A 129 11.50 11.25 22.79
C ASP A 129 11.31 10.11 21.79
N LEU A 130 11.91 10.25 20.61
CA LEU A 130 11.83 9.29 19.51
C LEU A 130 13.13 8.48 19.35
N ALA A 131 14.05 8.55 20.32
CA ALA A 131 15.37 7.92 20.21
C ALA A 131 15.32 6.40 20.05
N SER A 132 14.26 5.74 20.51
CA SER A 132 14.05 4.30 20.38
C SER A 132 13.31 3.88 19.10
N LEU A 133 12.76 4.83 18.33
CA LEU A 133 12.07 4.54 17.08
C LEU A 133 13.08 4.22 15.97
N GLU A 134 13.11 2.97 15.51
CA GLU A 134 14.04 2.50 14.47
C GLU A 134 13.41 2.42 13.08
N LEU A 135 12.09 2.20 13.03
CA LEU A 135 11.36 2.00 11.78
C LEU A 135 9.92 2.50 11.91
N LEU A 136 9.56 3.44 11.03
CA LEU A 136 8.19 3.80 10.73
C LEU A 136 7.86 3.26 9.34
N LEU A 137 7.26 2.06 9.32
CA LEU A 137 6.80 1.42 8.10
C LEU A 137 5.42 1.99 7.71
N TYR A 138 5.22 2.29 6.44
CA TYR A 138 3.93 2.80 5.96
C TYR A 138 3.53 2.27 4.59
N GLY A 139 2.24 2.33 4.29
CA GLY A 139 1.67 1.89 3.02
C GLY A 139 0.15 1.91 3.04
N ALA A 140 -0.47 1.07 2.22
CA ALA A 140 -1.93 0.96 2.00
C ALA A 140 -2.61 2.18 1.34
N SER A 141 -2.07 3.38 1.50
CA SER A 141 -2.41 4.56 0.71
C SER A 141 -1.16 5.34 0.33
N ALA A 142 -1.31 6.30 -0.57
CA ALA A 142 -0.23 7.22 -0.87
C ALA A 142 0.01 8.19 0.28
N ILE A 143 1.27 8.54 0.49
CA ILE A 143 1.69 9.69 1.28
C ILE A 143 2.00 10.83 0.32
N THR A 144 1.69 12.08 0.67
CA THR A 144 2.09 13.22 -0.14
C THR A 144 3.57 13.53 0.10
N PRO A 145 4.34 13.93 -0.93
CA PRO A 145 5.75 14.26 -0.78
C PRO A 145 6.02 15.30 0.32
N ASP A 146 5.16 16.32 0.42
CA ASP A 146 5.30 17.38 1.43
C ASP A 146 5.16 16.85 2.85
N ARG A 147 4.17 15.97 3.10
CA ARG A 147 3.97 15.38 4.44
C ARG A 147 5.04 14.34 4.77
N LEU A 148 5.56 13.64 3.76
CA LEU A 148 6.71 12.76 3.95
C LEU A 148 7.97 13.56 4.28
N ALA A 149 8.23 14.66 3.57
CA ALA A 149 9.35 15.56 3.84
C ALA A 149 9.27 16.17 5.25
N GLU A 150 8.08 16.64 5.66
CA GLU A 150 7.83 17.10 7.04
C GLU A 150 8.10 15.98 8.06
N GLY A 151 7.68 14.75 7.76
CA GLY A 151 7.99 13.59 8.59
C GLY A 151 9.49 13.32 8.72
N LEU A 152 10.23 13.38 7.61
CA LEU A 152 11.69 13.19 7.61
C LEU A 152 12.41 14.27 8.43
N ASP A 153 11.92 15.50 8.42
CA ASP A 153 12.45 16.61 9.23
C ASP A 153 12.13 16.44 10.73
N ARG A 154 10.87 16.13 11.06
CA ARG A 154 10.39 16.14 12.46
C ARG A 154 10.59 14.82 13.21
N ILE A 155 10.50 13.69 12.53
CA ILE A 155 10.61 12.33 13.11
C ILE A 155 11.98 11.72 12.79
N GLY A 156 12.58 12.10 11.67
CA GLY A 156 13.89 11.61 11.22
C GLY A 156 13.79 10.53 10.15
N GLY A 157 14.96 10.12 9.63
CA GLY A 157 15.07 9.15 8.54
C GLY A 157 14.81 7.71 8.95
N VAL A 158 13.65 7.41 9.57
CA VAL A 158 13.20 6.07 10.00
C VAL A 158 12.08 5.51 9.12
N PHE A 159 11.64 6.26 8.11
CA PHE A 159 10.53 5.91 7.23
C PHE A 159 10.90 4.79 6.27
N SER A 160 9.99 3.85 6.03
CA SER A 160 10.06 2.91 4.92
C SER A 160 8.67 2.68 4.37
N GLN A 161 8.54 2.59 3.05
CA GLN A 161 7.27 2.36 2.39
C GLN A 161 7.17 0.92 1.90
N PHE A 162 5.99 0.33 1.98
CA PHE A 162 5.61 -0.82 1.18
C PHE A 162 4.46 -0.50 0.24
N TYR A 163 4.45 -1.18 -0.90
CA TYR A 163 3.30 -1.27 -1.79
C TYR A 163 2.91 -2.74 -1.94
N GLY A 164 1.60 -2.97 -1.96
CA GLY A 164 0.99 -4.27 -2.11
C GLY A 164 -0.51 -4.17 -1.90
N GLN A 165 -1.17 -5.31 -2.03
CA GLN A 165 -2.60 -5.47 -1.82
C GLN A 165 -2.87 -6.79 -1.09
N THR A 166 -4.12 -7.04 -0.71
CA THR A 166 -4.49 -8.29 -0.02
C THR A 166 -4.11 -9.52 -0.84
N GLU A 167 -4.20 -9.41 -2.16
CA GLU A 167 -3.92 -10.45 -3.15
C GLU A 167 -2.42 -10.70 -3.35
N CYS A 168 -1.54 -9.76 -2.96
CA CYS A 168 -0.09 -9.96 -2.97
C CYS A 168 0.61 -8.91 -2.10
N TYR A 169 1.31 -9.35 -1.05
CA TYR A 169 1.95 -8.47 -0.10
C TYR A 169 3.30 -8.99 0.46
N PRO A 170 4.35 -8.15 0.53
CA PRO A 170 4.54 -6.89 -0.23
C PRO A 170 4.93 -7.15 -1.69
N ILE A 171 4.59 -6.22 -2.59
CA ILE A 171 5.02 -6.21 -3.99
C ILE A 171 6.37 -5.49 -4.11
N SER A 172 6.46 -4.27 -3.56
CA SER A 172 7.68 -3.45 -3.59
C SER A 172 7.90 -2.71 -2.27
N LEU A 173 9.14 -2.25 -2.06
CA LEU A 173 9.57 -1.51 -0.87
C LEU A 173 10.42 -0.30 -1.26
N LEU A 174 10.10 0.86 -0.69
CA LEU A 174 11.02 2.01 -0.63
C LEU A 174 11.73 1.94 0.71
N ARG A 175 13.03 1.66 0.68
CA ARG A 175 13.84 1.39 1.87
C ARG A 175 14.07 2.67 2.67
N ARG A 176 14.45 2.51 3.93
CA ARG A 176 14.83 3.62 4.82
C ARG A 176 15.88 4.54 4.22
N THR A 177 16.90 3.97 3.57
CA THR A 177 17.98 4.73 2.91
C THR A 177 17.57 5.42 1.61
N GLU A 178 16.34 5.18 1.14
CA GLU A 178 15.82 5.75 -0.11
C GLU A 178 14.87 6.91 0.14
N HIS A 179 14.46 7.11 1.39
CA HIS A 179 13.73 8.29 1.86
C HIS A 179 14.68 9.46 2.07
N ASP A 180 15.23 9.94 0.97
CA ASP A 180 16.26 10.98 0.93
C ASP A 180 15.68 12.28 0.35
N PRO A 181 15.60 13.37 1.13
CA PRO A 181 15.13 14.66 0.64
C PRO A 181 15.93 15.22 -0.54
N GLU A 182 17.20 14.79 -0.70
CA GLU A 182 18.04 15.18 -1.85
C GLU A 182 17.69 14.41 -3.14
N ARG A 183 16.80 13.42 -3.04
CA ARG A 183 16.23 12.65 -4.16
C ARG A 183 14.70 12.69 -4.12
N PRO A 184 14.10 13.88 -4.26
CA PRO A 184 12.66 14.08 -4.10
C PRO A 184 11.82 13.25 -5.08
N GLU A 185 12.37 12.87 -6.23
CA GLU A 185 11.71 11.99 -7.18
C GLU A 185 11.37 10.62 -6.59
N LEU A 186 12.24 10.08 -5.71
CA LEU A 186 12.01 8.78 -5.07
C LEU A 186 10.93 8.84 -3.99
N LEU A 187 10.63 10.02 -3.43
CA LEU A 187 9.56 10.20 -2.45
C LEU A 187 8.16 10.00 -3.05
N THR A 188 8.05 9.93 -4.38
CA THR A 188 6.83 9.58 -5.12
C THR A 188 6.79 8.11 -5.58
N SER A 189 7.86 7.36 -5.33
CA SER A 189 7.99 5.97 -5.77
C SER A 189 7.33 5.00 -4.77
N ALA A 190 6.78 3.91 -5.29
CA ALA A 190 6.39 2.73 -4.51
C ALA A 190 7.60 1.81 -4.20
N GLY A 191 8.82 2.26 -4.50
CA GLY A 191 10.05 1.54 -4.25
C GLY A 191 10.38 0.50 -5.33
N GLN A 192 11.30 -0.40 -5.01
CA GLN A 192 11.70 -1.48 -5.91
C GLN A 192 10.98 -2.79 -5.55
N PRO A 193 10.70 -3.68 -6.52
CA PRO A 193 10.14 -4.99 -6.23
C PRO A 193 10.94 -5.73 -5.15
N VAL A 194 10.24 -6.39 -4.23
CA VAL A 194 10.92 -7.23 -3.23
C VAL A 194 11.54 -8.44 -3.93
N THR A 195 12.59 -9.03 -3.34
CA THR A 195 13.35 -10.13 -3.96
C THR A 195 12.48 -11.30 -4.44
N ALA A 196 11.36 -11.56 -3.76
CA ALA A 196 10.44 -12.64 -4.13
C ALA A 196 9.51 -12.28 -5.30
N SER A 197 9.37 -11.00 -5.64
CA SER A 197 8.37 -10.49 -6.59
C SER A 197 9.03 -10.05 -7.88
N THR A 198 8.52 -10.55 -9.00
CA THR A 198 8.79 -10.01 -10.34
C THR A 198 7.64 -9.09 -10.71
N VAL A 199 7.95 -7.88 -11.15
CA VAL A 199 6.95 -6.88 -11.60
C VAL A 199 7.16 -6.62 -13.08
N ALA A 200 6.06 -6.59 -13.84
CA ALA A 200 6.00 -6.13 -15.22
C ALA A 200 4.92 -5.06 -15.36
N ILE A 201 5.08 -4.17 -16.35
CA ILE A 201 4.06 -3.19 -16.71
C ILE A 201 3.42 -3.66 -18.02
N LEU A 202 2.15 -4.06 -17.99
CA LEU A 202 1.47 -4.66 -19.14
C LEU A 202 0.45 -3.71 -19.77
N ASP A 203 0.30 -3.81 -21.10
CA ASP A 203 -0.82 -3.22 -21.83
C ASP A 203 -2.10 -4.09 -21.72
N ASP A 204 -3.19 -3.65 -22.35
CA ASP A 204 -4.48 -4.35 -22.31
C ASP A 204 -4.45 -5.69 -23.09
N GLU A 205 -3.49 -5.87 -23.99
CA GLU A 205 -3.25 -7.12 -24.71
C GLU A 205 -2.33 -8.09 -23.94
N GLY A 206 -1.81 -7.69 -22.78
CA GLY A 206 -0.93 -8.48 -21.93
C GLY A 206 0.55 -8.47 -22.34
N ASN A 207 0.96 -7.52 -23.18
CA ASN A 207 2.36 -7.33 -23.56
C ASN A 207 3.05 -6.33 -22.64
N GLU A 208 4.34 -6.55 -22.37
CA GLU A 208 5.14 -5.63 -21.57
C GLU A 208 5.41 -4.33 -22.34
N VAL A 209 5.09 -3.19 -21.73
CA VAL A 209 5.38 -1.87 -22.30
C VAL A 209 6.85 -1.49 -22.07
N SER A 210 7.41 -0.64 -22.92
CA SER A 210 8.79 -0.17 -22.74
C SER A 210 8.96 0.63 -21.44
N THR A 211 10.14 0.50 -20.81
CA THR A 211 10.51 1.24 -19.58
C THR A 211 10.13 2.73 -19.64
N GLY A 212 9.55 3.23 -18.56
CA GLY A 212 9.06 4.60 -18.44
C GLY A 212 7.62 4.81 -18.95
N ASN A 213 7.10 3.94 -19.83
CA ASN A 213 5.70 4.01 -20.25
C ASN A 213 4.76 3.44 -19.19
N THR A 214 3.53 3.92 -19.25
CA THR A 214 2.47 3.53 -18.32
C THR A 214 1.70 2.32 -18.83
N GLY A 215 1.35 1.43 -17.91
CA GLY A 215 0.46 0.29 -18.12
C GLY A 215 0.00 -0.26 -16.76
N GLU A 216 -0.63 -1.43 -16.75
CA GLU A 216 -1.03 -2.08 -15.51
C GLU A 216 0.17 -2.73 -14.81
N ILE A 217 0.33 -2.45 -13.51
CA ILE A 217 1.32 -3.12 -12.68
C ILE A 217 0.87 -4.57 -12.51
N CYS A 218 1.69 -5.51 -12.96
CA CYS A 218 1.41 -6.93 -12.88
C CYS A 218 2.51 -7.63 -12.11
N VAL A 219 2.18 -8.60 -11.25
CA VAL A 219 3.14 -9.24 -10.35
C VAL A 219 3.11 -10.77 -10.45
N ARG A 220 4.30 -11.38 -10.42
CA ARG A 220 4.51 -12.80 -10.17
C ARG A 220 5.33 -12.96 -8.91
N SER A 221 4.76 -13.59 -7.90
CA SER A 221 5.39 -13.73 -6.58
C SER A 221 4.87 -14.98 -5.87
N PRO A 222 5.70 -15.69 -5.08
CA PRO A 222 5.20 -16.72 -4.17
C PRO A 222 4.38 -16.11 -3.01
N LEU A 223 4.33 -14.79 -2.90
CA LEU A 223 3.50 -14.05 -1.93
C LEU A 223 2.10 -13.73 -2.48
N ALA A 224 1.82 -14.06 -3.74
CA ALA A 224 0.49 -13.90 -4.32
C ALA A 224 -0.51 -14.88 -3.69
N MET A 225 -1.77 -14.47 -3.62
CA MET A 225 -2.87 -15.30 -3.16
C MET A 225 -3.01 -16.56 -4.02
N ASN A 226 -3.67 -17.58 -3.49
CA ASN A 226 -4.05 -18.76 -4.28
C ASN A 226 -5.24 -18.49 -5.21
N GLY A 227 -6.03 -17.44 -4.94
CA GLY A 227 -7.25 -17.10 -5.65
C GLY A 227 -8.37 -16.66 -4.72
N TYR A 228 -9.45 -16.15 -5.31
CA TYR A 228 -10.64 -15.73 -4.58
C TYR A 228 -11.49 -16.93 -4.17
N HIS A 229 -11.86 -17.00 -2.89
CA HIS A 229 -12.65 -18.10 -2.34
C HIS A 229 -13.97 -18.28 -3.11
N ARG A 230 -14.22 -19.50 -3.62
CA ARG A 230 -15.43 -19.86 -4.39
C ARG A 230 -15.68 -18.96 -5.62
N ARG A 231 -14.65 -18.30 -6.15
CA ARG A 231 -14.75 -17.42 -7.34
C ARG A 231 -13.67 -17.76 -8.36
N PRO A 232 -13.70 -18.97 -8.97
CA PRO A 232 -12.69 -19.40 -9.93
C PRO A 232 -12.63 -18.50 -11.17
N GLY A 233 -13.76 -18.04 -11.70
CA GLY A 233 -13.77 -17.14 -12.86
C GLY A 233 -13.07 -15.81 -12.62
N LEU A 234 -13.33 -15.17 -11.46
CA LEU A 234 -12.58 -13.96 -11.08
C LEU A 234 -11.12 -14.25 -10.80
N THR A 235 -10.80 -15.44 -10.28
CA THR A 235 -9.42 -15.86 -10.04
C THR A 235 -8.67 -15.98 -11.37
N GLU A 236 -9.27 -16.63 -12.37
CA GLU A 236 -8.68 -16.75 -13.71
C GLU A 236 -8.49 -15.38 -14.38
N GLU A 237 -9.47 -14.48 -14.22
CA GLU A 237 -9.40 -13.11 -14.73
C GLU A 237 -8.21 -12.34 -14.14
N VAL A 238 -8.04 -12.32 -12.81
CA VAL A 238 -6.93 -11.59 -12.19
C VAL A 238 -5.58 -12.27 -12.36
N PHE A 239 -5.55 -13.57 -12.67
CA PHE A 239 -4.32 -14.31 -12.98
C PHE A 239 -4.06 -14.44 -14.50
N ALA A 240 -4.70 -13.59 -15.31
CA ALA A 240 -4.55 -13.61 -16.76
C ALA A 240 -3.07 -13.48 -17.19
N HIS A 241 -2.75 -14.07 -18.34
CA HIS A 241 -1.39 -14.05 -18.91
C HIS A 241 -0.28 -14.58 -17.97
N GLY A 242 -0.64 -15.33 -16.92
CA GLY A 242 0.31 -15.86 -15.94
C GLY A 242 0.83 -14.83 -14.94
N TRP A 243 0.17 -13.67 -14.84
CA TRP A 243 0.47 -12.60 -13.90
C TRP A 243 -0.72 -12.31 -13.00
N LEU A 244 -0.48 -11.90 -11.76
CA LEU A 244 -1.51 -11.25 -10.96
C LEU A 244 -1.63 -9.79 -11.41
N HIS A 245 -2.76 -9.45 -12.02
CA HIS A 245 -3.15 -8.09 -12.40
C HIS A 245 -3.57 -7.31 -11.16
N THR A 246 -2.85 -6.23 -10.85
CA THR A 246 -3.09 -5.49 -9.59
C THR A 246 -4.27 -4.54 -9.67
N GLY A 247 -4.71 -4.16 -10.87
CA GLY A 247 -5.63 -3.05 -11.09
C GLY A 247 -5.02 -1.66 -10.86
N ASP A 248 -3.75 -1.57 -10.47
CA ASP A 248 -3.04 -0.29 -10.33
C ASP A 248 -2.28 0.00 -11.63
N ILE A 249 -2.41 1.23 -12.12
CA ILE A 249 -1.71 1.74 -13.30
C ILE A 249 -0.42 2.39 -12.84
N GLY A 250 0.69 2.04 -13.49
CA GLY A 250 2.01 2.53 -13.11
C GLY A 250 3.05 2.42 -14.21
N ARG A 251 4.28 2.78 -13.84
CA ARG A 251 5.47 2.68 -14.68
C ARG A 251 6.66 2.24 -13.85
N VAL A 252 7.66 1.67 -14.52
CA VAL A 252 8.97 1.36 -13.94
C VAL A 252 10.04 2.24 -14.61
N ASP A 253 10.95 2.81 -13.83
CA ASP A 253 12.09 3.56 -14.35
C ASP A 253 13.29 2.66 -14.71
N ASP A 254 14.34 3.26 -15.25
CA ASP A 254 15.58 2.59 -15.65
C ASP A 254 16.35 1.97 -14.46
N ARG A 255 16.04 2.39 -13.24
CA ARG A 255 16.61 1.89 -11.98
C ARG A 255 15.71 0.84 -11.31
N GLY A 256 14.58 0.48 -11.92
CA GLY A 256 13.64 -0.51 -11.41
C GLY A 256 12.72 -0.02 -10.30
N TYR A 257 12.61 1.30 -10.08
CA TYR A 257 11.63 1.86 -9.16
C TYR A 257 10.25 1.88 -9.80
N VAL A 258 9.27 1.40 -9.04
CA VAL A 258 7.85 1.37 -9.41
C VAL A 258 7.23 2.71 -9.03
N PHE A 259 6.43 3.29 -9.92
CA PHE A 259 5.65 4.50 -9.68
C PHE A 259 4.18 4.21 -9.96
N ILE A 260 3.33 4.40 -8.95
CA ILE A 260 1.89 4.23 -9.08
C ILE A 260 1.29 5.54 -9.58
N VAL A 261 0.72 5.51 -10.77
CA VAL A 261 0.14 6.65 -11.45
C VAL A 261 -1.33 6.80 -11.08
N ASP A 262 -2.09 5.71 -11.11
CA ASP A 262 -3.53 5.71 -10.79
C ASP A 262 -4.04 4.30 -10.48
N ARG A 263 -5.34 4.16 -10.19
CA ARG A 263 -6.06 2.89 -10.29
C ARG A 263 -6.79 2.82 -11.62
N LYS A 264 -6.78 1.64 -12.25
CA LYS A 264 -7.45 1.40 -13.54
C LYS A 264 -8.94 1.76 -13.49
N LYS A 265 -9.58 1.56 -12.33
CA LYS A 265 -11.00 1.89 -12.09
C LYS A 265 -11.26 3.36 -11.75
N ASP A 266 -10.25 4.09 -11.27
CA ASP A 266 -10.37 5.51 -10.88
C ASP A 266 -9.90 6.44 -12.01
N MET A 267 -9.23 5.89 -13.03
CA MET A 267 -8.78 6.59 -14.22
C MET A 267 -9.96 7.18 -14.99
N ILE A 268 -9.91 8.49 -15.20
CA ILE A 268 -10.97 9.23 -15.88
C ILE A 268 -10.65 9.27 -17.38
N ILE A 269 -11.57 8.85 -18.24
CA ILE A 269 -11.39 8.90 -19.69
C ILE A 269 -12.17 10.10 -20.24
N ARG A 270 -11.44 11.14 -20.65
CA ARG A 270 -12.02 12.38 -21.21
C ARG A 270 -11.51 12.61 -22.62
N ASN A 271 -12.41 12.67 -23.60
CA ASN A 271 -12.08 12.81 -25.02
C ASN A 271 -11.06 11.78 -25.55
N GLY A 272 -11.11 10.55 -25.03
CA GLY A 272 -10.17 9.48 -25.39
C GLY A 272 -8.75 9.65 -24.81
N VAL A 273 -8.56 10.59 -23.89
CA VAL A 273 -7.31 10.81 -23.16
C VAL A 273 -7.50 10.33 -21.72
N ASN A 274 -6.53 9.56 -21.23
CA ASN A 274 -6.49 9.12 -19.84
C ASN A 274 -6.08 10.30 -18.94
N VAL A 275 -6.97 10.69 -18.04
CA VAL A 275 -6.73 11.69 -17.00
C VAL A 275 -6.55 10.94 -15.68
N PHE A 276 -5.34 11.03 -15.13
CA PHE A 276 -4.99 10.35 -13.89
C PHE A 276 -5.43 11.19 -12.68
N SER A 277 -6.36 10.66 -11.89
CA SER A 277 -6.98 11.32 -10.74
C SER A 277 -5.93 11.78 -9.72
N ARG A 278 -4.97 10.92 -9.39
CA ARG A 278 -3.89 11.17 -8.43
C ARG A 278 -3.00 12.36 -8.83
N GLY A 279 -2.73 12.54 -10.12
CA GLY A 279 -1.96 13.67 -10.61
C GLY A 279 -2.64 15.01 -10.29
N VAL A 280 -3.98 15.03 -10.42
CA VAL A 280 -4.81 16.20 -10.09
C VAL A 280 -4.91 16.38 -8.57
N GLU A 281 -5.07 15.32 -7.80
CA GLU A 281 -5.11 15.35 -6.33
C GLU A 281 -3.82 15.90 -5.70
N ASN A 282 -2.67 15.46 -6.23
CA ASN A 282 -1.37 15.96 -5.80
C ASN A 282 -1.23 17.46 -6.06
N ALA A 283 -1.57 17.92 -7.27
CA ALA A 283 -1.53 19.34 -7.63
C ALA A 283 -2.47 20.20 -6.78
N LEU A 284 -3.66 19.68 -6.43
CA LEU A 284 -4.59 20.37 -5.52
C LEU A 284 -4.05 20.48 -4.10
N SER A 285 -3.33 19.46 -3.65
CA SER A 285 -2.80 19.36 -2.28
C SER A 285 -1.62 20.31 -2.02
N GLU A 286 -0.95 20.82 -3.06
CA GLU A 286 0.06 21.89 -2.96
C GLU A 286 -0.54 23.24 -2.51
N HIS A 287 -1.86 23.42 -2.62
CA HIS A 287 -2.51 24.67 -2.26
C HIS A 287 -2.77 24.75 -0.73
N PRO A 288 -2.31 25.79 -0.01
CA PRO A 288 -2.41 25.87 1.46
C PRO A 288 -3.83 25.78 2.06
N ALA A 289 -4.86 26.08 1.27
CA ALA A 289 -6.26 25.97 1.69
C ALA A 289 -6.86 24.56 1.54
N VAL A 290 -6.13 23.61 0.97
CA VAL A 290 -6.60 22.24 0.71
C VAL A 290 -6.01 21.31 1.77
N SER A 291 -6.87 20.75 2.62
CA SER A 291 -6.44 19.76 3.63
C SER A 291 -6.39 18.33 3.08
N GLN A 292 -7.32 17.99 2.19
CA GLN A 292 -7.45 16.69 1.50
C GLN A 292 -8.15 16.92 0.15
N ALA A 293 -7.80 16.13 -0.87
CA ALA A 293 -8.42 16.16 -2.19
C ALA A 293 -8.83 14.74 -2.62
N ALA A 294 -9.96 14.62 -3.31
CA ALA A 294 -10.39 13.41 -4.00
C ALA A 294 -10.93 13.80 -5.38
N VAL A 295 -10.46 13.16 -6.44
CA VAL A 295 -10.83 13.44 -7.84
C VAL A 295 -11.46 12.19 -8.46
N PHE A 296 -12.62 12.35 -9.09
CA PHE A 296 -13.34 11.24 -9.71
C PHE A 296 -14.07 11.67 -10.99
N GLY A 297 -14.27 10.71 -11.89
CA GLY A 297 -15.03 10.89 -13.11
C GLY A 297 -16.53 10.91 -12.83
N THR A 298 -17.25 11.74 -13.57
CA THR A 298 -18.72 11.67 -13.64
C THR A 298 -19.16 11.53 -15.09
N PRO A 299 -20.21 10.74 -15.39
CA PRO A 299 -20.66 10.56 -16.76
C PRO A 299 -20.97 11.90 -17.44
N ASP A 300 -20.40 12.13 -18.62
CA ASP A 300 -20.66 13.30 -19.46
C ASP A 300 -20.99 12.88 -20.90
N ALA A 301 -22.13 13.36 -21.41
CA ALA A 301 -22.67 12.92 -22.68
C ALA A 301 -21.83 13.34 -23.90
N VAL A 302 -20.89 14.27 -23.75
CA VAL A 302 -20.09 14.84 -24.84
C VAL A 302 -18.64 14.34 -24.79
N THR A 303 -18.07 14.21 -23.60
CA THR A 303 -16.64 13.94 -23.39
C THR A 303 -16.35 12.54 -22.82
N GLY A 304 -17.41 11.75 -22.55
CA GLY A 304 -17.34 10.47 -21.85
C GLY A 304 -17.46 10.67 -20.35
N GLU A 305 -16.45 11.32 -19.75
CA GLU A 305 -16.44 11.66 -18.33
C GLU A 305 -15.94 13.10 -18.07
N ALA A 306 -16.62 13.81 -17.17
CA ALA A 306 -16.18 15.09 -16.62
C ALA A 306 -15.42 14.88 -15.29
N VAL A 307 -14.30 15.60 -15.13
CA VAL A 307 -13.47 15.57 -13.91
C VAL A 307 -14.14 16.41 -12.81
N ASN A 308 -14.45 15.79 -11.67
CA ASN A 308 -14.97 16.47 -10.49
C ASN A 308 -14.08 16.25 -9.27
N SER A 309 -14.07 17.22 -8.35
CA SER A 309 -13.36 17.14 -7.07
C SER A 309 -14.26 17.50 -5.89
N SER A 310 -13.97 16.94 -4.71
CA SER A 310 -14.66 17.30 -3.45
C SER A 310 -13.66 17.65 -2.34
N HIS A 311 -13.95 18.71 -1.58
CA HIS A 311 -13.16 19.16 -0.43
C HIS A 311 -14.08 19.39 0.80
N ARG A 312 -13.59 19.10 2.01
CA ARG A 312 -14.33 19.40 3.26
C ARG A 312 -14.13 20.86 3.70
N GLN A 313 -14.94 21.75 3.13
CA GLN A 313 -15.73 22.74 3.87
C GLN A 313 -16.90 23.17 2.96
N PHE A 314 -18.08 22.58 3.20
CA PHE A 314 -19.41 22.87 2.63
C PHE A 314 -19.53 23.43 1.18
N SER A 315 -20.10 22.57 0.31
CA SER A 315 -20.63 22.75 -1.07
C SER A 315 -19.66 22.62 -2.25
N CYS A 316 -19.88 21.59 -3.06
CA CYS A 316 -19.47 21.53 -4.46
C CYS A 316 -20.67 21.02 -5.27
N SER A 317 -21.17 21.87 -6.17
CA SER A 317 -22.04 21.50 -7.29
C SER A 317 -21.90 22.61 -8.32
N ILE A 318 -21.28 22.33 -9.47
CA ILE A 318 -21.18 23.28 -10.57
C ILE A 318 -22.51 23.26 -11.33
N SER A 319 -23.42 24.15 -10.94
CA SER A 319 -24.53 24.67 -11.74
C SER A 319 -24.58 26.18 -11.54
N LEU A 320 -24.40 26.93 -12.63
CA LEU A 320 -24.36 28.39 -12.69
C LEU A 320 -25.71 29.02 -12.30
N GLY A 321 -25.73 29.84 -11.24
CA GLY A 321 -26.83 30.72 -10.85
C GLY A 321 -26.35 31.80 -9.87
N ARG A 322 -26.47 33.08 -10.26
CA ARG A 322 -25.98 34.32 -9.58
C ARG A 322 -26.44 34.40 -8.10
N THR A 323 -25.74 35.02 -7.15
CA THR A 323 -25.27 36.43 -6.97
C THR A 323 -24.45 36.42 -5.64
N THR A 324 -23.32 37.09 -5.36
CA THR A 324 -22.88 38.50 -5.57
C THR A 324 -21.35 38.67 -5.35
N HIS A 325 -20.72 39.45 -6.25
CA HIS A 325 -19.57 40.37 -6.13
C HIS A 325 -18.20 40.00 -5.49
N GLY A 326 -17.25 39.62 -6.36
CA GLY A 326 -15.77 39.73 -6.18
C GLY A 326 -15.02 39.05 -7.36
N PRO A 327 -13.88 39.55 -7.89
CA PRO A 327 -13.32 39.09 -9.16
C PRO A 327 -12.47 37.83 -8.97
N TRP A 328 -13.11 36.66 -9.04
CA TRP A 328 -12.49 35.32 -9.13
C TRP A 328 -12.29 34.72 -10.55
N PRO A 329 -12.72 35.32 -11.69
CA PRO A 329 -12.55 34.68 -13.01
C PRO A 329 -11.08 34.41 -13.44
N SER A 330 -10.11 35.18 -12.96
CA SER A 330 -8.72 35.13 -13.44
C SER A 330 -7.90 33.94 -12.93
N ILE A 331 -8.37 33.25 -11.88
CA ILE A 331 -7.72 32.05 -11.33
C ILE A 331 -8.17 30.81 -12.10
N PHE A 332 -9.45 30.72 -12.47
CA PHE A 332 -9.99 29.55 -13.16
C PHE A 332 -9.56 29.47 -14.64
N GLU A 333 -9.45 30.60 -15.34
CA GLU A 333 -8.85 30.65 -16.69
C GLU A 333 -7.35 30.33 -16.67
N ARG A 334 -6.64 30.63 -15.56
CA ARG A 334 -5.25 30.16 -15.38
C ARG A 334 -5.19 28.66 -15.20
N PHE A 335 -6.00 28.07 -14.30
CA PHE A 335 -5.91 26.64 -13.97
C PHE A 335 -6.47 25.70 -15.03
N SER A 336 -7.52 26.09 -15.76
CA SER A 336 -7.98 25.34 -16.95
C SER A 336 -6.93 25.34 -18.07
N GLY A 337 -6.26 26.48 -18.27
CA GLY A 337 -5.09 26.58 -19.14
C GLY A 337 -3.88 25.76 -18.64
N THR A 338 -3.66 25.64 -17.33
CA THR A 338 -2.58 24.81 -16.76
C THR A 338 -2.86 23.31 -16.89
N ALA A 339 -4.11 22.86 -16.73
CA ALA A 339 -4.46 21.45 -16.92
C ALA A 339 -4.36 21.04 -18.40
N GLU A 340 -4.77 21.91 -19.33
CA GLU A 340 -4.54 21.70 -20.78
C GLU A 340 -3.05 21.80 -21.15
N SER A 341 -2.25 22.64 -20.49
CA SER A 341 -0.82 22.76 -20.76
C SER A 341 0.02 21.62 -20.16
N ILE A 342 -0.38 21.07 -19.00
CA ILE A 342 0.26 19.88 -18.39
C ILE A 342 0.10 18.65 -19.31
N VAL A 343 -1.05 18.52 -20.00
CA VAL A 343 -1.29 17.48 -21.00
C VAL A 343 -0.45 17.69 -22.28
N ALA A 344 -0.09 18.94 -22.61
CA ALA A 344 0.69 19.27 -23.80
C ALA A 344 2.23 19.33 -23.60
N GLN A 345 2.74 19.42 -22.36
CA GLN A 345 4.14 19.75 -22.05
C GLN A 345 5.06 18.55 -21.76
N SER A 346 4.65 17.31 -22.04
CA SER A 346 5.50 16.11 -21.88
C SER A 346 6.63 15.97 -22.93
N GLY A 347 6.98 17.02 -23.68
CA GLY A 347 8.05 17.03 -24.67
C GLY A 347 8.99 18.26 -24.59
N ARG A 348 10.16 18.08 -23.94
CA ARG A 348 11.42 18.85 -23.99
C ARG A 348 11.43 20.41 -24.18
N HIS A 349 12.12 21.03 -23.20
CA HIS A 349 12.89 22.30 -23.18
C HIS A 349 12.24 23.66 -22.80
N LEU A 350 12.77 24.19 -21.69
CA LEU A 350 13.07 25.59 -21.29
C LEU A 350 12.04 26.69 -21.64
N ILE A 351 11.33 27.18 -20.63
CA ILE A 351 10.54 28.42 -20.70
C ILE A 351 11.40 29.61 -20.26
N THR A 352 11.71 30.50 -21.20
CA THR A 352 12.18 31.87 -20.97
C THR A 352 11.00 32.82 -20.74
N CYS A 353 11.13 33.73 -19.76
CA CYS A 353 10.13 34.77 -19.46
C CYS A 353 10.03 35.85 -20.57
N PRO A 354 8.83 36.35 -20.93
CA PRO A 354 8.69 37.28 -22.05
C PRO A 354 8.79 38.75 -21.63
N GLY A 355 9.61 39.50 -22.38
CA GLY A 355 9.58 40.95 -22.47
C GLY A 355 10.16 41.42 -23.81
N GLY A 356 9.27 41.79 -24.74
CA GLY A 356 9.59 42.69 -25.87
C GLY A 356 9.68 42.07 -27.27
N GLY A 357 8.80 42.51 -28.17
CA GLY A 357 9.12 42.75 -29.59
C GLY A 357 8.76 41.65 -30.60
N THR A 358 7.66 41.87 -31.33
CA THR A 358 7.21 41.15 -32.54
C THR A 358 8.22 41.18 -33.70
N GLN A 359 8.38 40.06 -34.42
CA GLN A 359 8.52 39.99 -35.88
C GLN A 359 8.13 38.59 -36.41
N ALA A 360 7.46 38.54 -37.56
CA ALA A 360 6.82 37.35 -38.16
C ALA A 360 7.60 36.82 -39.37
N VAL A 361 7.63 35.49 -39.57
CA VAL A 361 8.02 34.77 -40.82
C VAL A 361 7.22 33.44 -40.95
N PRO A 362 6.80 32.98 -42.15
CA PRO A 362 5.64 32.08 -42.38
C PRO A 362 6.02 30.57 -42.56
N PRO A 363 5.05 29.63 -42.80
CA PRO A 363 5.21 28.21 -42.48
C PRO A 363 5.85 27.38 -43.61
N VAL A 364 6.52 26.29 -43.23
CA VAL A 364 7.01 25.25 -44.15
C VAL A 364 6.16 23.98 -43.98
N GLY A 365 5.66 23.45 -45.10
CA GLY A 365 4.73 22.32 -45.20
C GLY A 365 5.35 20.93 -45.00
N PRO A 366 4.55 19.86 -45.21
CA PRO A 366 4.80 18.53 -44.67
C PRO A 366 5.75 17.71 -45.55
N THR A 367 6.58 16.89 -44.93
CA THR A 367 7.33 15.83 -45.63
C THR A 367 6.86 14.44 -45.19
N THR A 368 6.49 13.69 -46.21
CA THR A 368 6.04 12.30 -46.22
C THR A 368 7.17 11.30 -46.02
N ASN A 369 6.77 10.10 -45.58
CA ASN A 369 7.15 8.78 -46.11
C ASN A 369 8.18 7.89 -45.37
N ARG A 370 7.68 6.67 -45.11
CA ARG A 370 8.26 5.33 -45.33
C ARG A 370 8.84 4.54 -44.15
N LEU A 371 8.07 3.50 -43.81
CA LEU A 371 8.52 2.19 -43.35
C LEU A 371 9.55 1.55 -44.30
N PRO A 372 10.35 0.60 -43.80
CA PRO A 372 10.38 -0.71 -44.45
C PRO A 372 10.22 -1.90 -43.48
N SER A 373 9.54 -2.90 -44.04
CA SER A 373 9.42 -4.30 -43.64
C SER A 373 10.76 -5.03 -43.51
N THR A 374 10.83 -6.05 -42.64
CA THR A 374 11.25 -7.43 -42.98
C THR A 374 10.99 -8.36 -41.80
N ALA A 375 10.79 -9.65 -42.11
CA ALA A 375 10.19 -10.66 -41.26
C ALA A 375 11.17 -11.78 -40.85
N SER A 376 10.89 -12.38 -39.67
CA SER A 376 11.07 -13.81 -39.27
C SER A 376 12.49 -14.38 -38.99
N PRO A 377 12.65 -15.54 -38.29
CA PRO A 377 11.70 -16.33 -37.49
C PRO A 377 12.17 -16.84 -36.08
N LEU A 378 11.19 -17.26 -35.27
CA LEU A 378 11.11 -18.42 -34.34
C LEU A 378 12.37 -18.94 -33.62
N VAL A 379 12.35 -18.95 -32.27
CA VAL A 379 12.73 -20.12 -31.43
C VAL A 379 11.97 -20.06 -30.08
N SER A 380 11.18 -21.09 -29.76
CA SER A 380 10.61 -21.37 -28.44
C SER A 380 11.61 -22.12 -27.55
N PRO A 381 11.47 -22.03 -26.22
CA PRO A 381 11.58 -23.24 -25.41
C PRO A 381 10.47 -23.38 -24.37
N THR A 382 9.76 -24.49 -24.51
CA THR A 382 9.03 -25.24 -23.48
C THR A 382 9.85 -25.43 -22.20
N PHE A 383 9.22 -25.25 -21.03
CA PHE A 383 9.66 -25.85 -19.77
C PHE A 383 8.46 -26.41 -18.99
N GLU A 384 8.44 -27.73 -18.88
CA GLU A 384 7.58 -28.52 -17.99
C GLU A 384 8.13 -28.54 -16.54
N PRO A 385 7.28 -28.88 -15.54
CA PRO A 385 7.52 -28.58 -14.13
C PRO A 385 8.31 -29.66 -13.37
N LEU A 386 9.29 -29.23 -12.57
CA LEU A 386 10.04 -30.06 -11.63
C LEU A 386 9.23 -30.36 -10.36
N ALA A 387 8.40 -31.39 -10.41
CA ALA A 387 7.90 -32.09 -9.24
C ALA A 387 8.93 -33.14 -8.79
N ARG A 388 9.65 -32.90 -7.70
CA ARG A 388 10.35 -33.97 -6.96
C ARG A 388 10.01 -33.94 -5.47
N ARG A 389 9.19 -34.95 -5.12
CA ARG A 389 8.93 -35.57 -3.82
C ARG A 389 10.04 -35.37 -2.79
N TRP A 390 9.68 -34.77 -1.66
CA TRP A 390 10.34 -35.03 -0.38
C TRP A 390 9.50 -36.06 0.39
N THR A 391 9.96 -37.31 0.37
CA THR A 391 9.48 -38.37 1.26
C THR A 391 10.62 -38.75 2.19
N GLY A 392 10.52 -38.35 3.46
CA GLY A 392 11.44 -38.74 4.53
C GLY A 392 10.71 -38.79 5.86
N ARG A 393 10.46 -40.00 6.37
CA ARG A 393 9.94 -40.29 7.72
C ARG A 393 11.06 -40.19 8.78
N PRO A 394 10.71 -40.08 10.07
CA PRO A 394 11.56 -39.50 11.11
C PRO A 394 12.46 -40.54 11.80
N GLY A 395 13.61 -40.09 12.32
CA GLY A 395 14.40 -40.88 13.26
C GLY A 395 15.79 -40.33 13.55
N GLN A 396 16.03 -40.08 14.85
CA GLN A 396 17.30 -40.08 15.57
C GLN A 396 18.17 -38.81 15.56
N SER A 397 18.10 -38.11 16.71
CA SER A 397 19.11 -37.20 17.24
C SER A 397 20.46 -37.90 17.46
N PRO A 398 21.56 -37.12 17.47
CA PRO A 398 22.43 -37.18 18.64
C PRO A 398 22.74 -35.78 19.18
N GLY A 399 22.80 -35.70 20.51
CA GLY A 399 22.99 -34.48 21.27
C GLY A 399 24.35 -33.81 21.06
N ARG A 400 24.36 -32.50 21.31
CA ARG A 400 25.55 -31.77 21.71
C ARG A 400 25.17 -30.79 22.80
N ASP A 401 25.76 -31.02 23.97
CA ASP A 401 25.87 -30.08 25.07
C ASP A 401 26.50 -28.78 24.56
N LEU A 402 25.84 -27.66 24.81
CA LEU A 402 26.45 -26.33 24.78
C LEU A 402 26.29 -25.73 26.17
N ALA A 403 27.40 -25.76 26.90
CA ALA A 403 27.56 -25.12 28.19
C ALA A 403 27.37 -23.60 28.06
N VAL A 404 26.53 -23.06 28.94
CA VAL A 404 26.33 -21.62 29.16
C VAL A 404 27.53 -21.09 29.93
N GLY A 405 28.31 -20.22 29.30
CA GLY A 405 29.31 -19.39 29.96
C GLY A 405 28.80 -17.95 30.01
N GLU A 406 28.45 -17.48 31.21
CA GLU A 406 28.25 -16.07 31.51
C GLU A 406 29.58 -15.32 31.36
N ASP A 407 29.62 -14.27 30.55
CA ASP A 407 30.63 -13.22 30.76
C ASP A 407 30.01 -11.82 30.61
N ARG A 408 30.16 -11.05 31.69
CA ARG A 408 29.64 -9.69 31.85
C ARG A 408 30.74 -8.72 31.39
N GLY A 409 30.60 -8.16 30.20
CA GLY A 409 31.48 -7.10 29.70
C GLY A 409 30.72 -5.96 29.04
N ARG A 410 30.41 -4.90 29.79
CA ARG A 410 29.92 -3.63 29.24
C ARG A 410 31.05 -2.94 28.46
N ALA A 411 30.91 -2.81 27.14
CA ALA A 411 31.73 -1.89 26.34
C ALA A 411 30.84 -0.79 25.73
N ARG A 412 30.91 0.42 26.32
CA ARG A 412 30.36 1.65 25.74
C ARG A 412 31.26 2.08 24.57
N CYS A 413 30.73 2.10 23.35
CA CYS A 413 31.42 2.68 22.21
C CYS A 413 31.09 4.19 22.14
N ARG A 414 32.05 5.04 22.52
CA ARG A 414 31.99 6.49 22.27
C ARG A 414 32.35 6.75 20.80
N ARG A 415 31.49 7.41 20.03
CA ARG A 415 31.84 8.00 18.73
C ARG A 415 32.60 9.31 19.00
N ASN A 416 33.88 9.36 18.63
CA ASN A 416 34.63 10.61 18.52
C ASN A 416 34.51 11.12 17.09
N HIS A 417 34.02 12.35 16.93
CA HIS A 417 34.22 13.15 15.73
C HIS A 417 35.65 13.67 15.70
N SER A 418 36.40 13.35 14.65
CA SER A 418 37.48 14.22 14.17
C SER A 418 37.78 13.93 12.71
N THR A 419 37.53 14.96 11.91
CA THR A 419 38.10 15.32 10.60
C THR A 419 39.47 14.68 10.29
N GLY A 420 39.63 14.14 9.08
CA GLY A 420 40.93 13.76 8.55
C GLY A 420 40.87 13.24 7.12
N ARG A 421 41.39 14.03 6.18
CA ARG A 421 41.54 13.76 4.75
C ARG A 421 42.14 12.37 4.47
N LEU A 422 41.59 11.65 3.50
CA LEU A 422 42.27 10.55 2.84
C LEU A 422 43.01 11.08 1.61
N SER A 423 44.34 11.12 1.70
CA SER A 423 45.24 11.17 0.55
C SER A 423 45.64 9.74 0.15
N THR A 424 45.83 9.56 -1.15
CA THR A 424 46.18 8.37 -1.92
C THR A 424 47.56 7.75 -1.63
N GLU A 425 47.72 6.50 -2.11
CA GLU A 425 48.93 5.66 -2.29
C GLU A 425 49.36 4.84 -1.04
N ARG A 426 49.66 3.53 -1.09
CA ARG A 426 50.06 2.59 -2.16
C ARG A 426 49.41 1.22 -2.00
#